data_AF-A0A9D7J7N4-F1
#
_entry.id   AF-A0A9D7J7N4-F1
#
_cell.length_a   1.000
_cell.length_b   1.000
_cell.length_c   1.000
_cell.angle_alpha   90.00
_cell.angle_beta   90.00
_cell.angle_gamma   90.00
#
_symmetry.space_group_name_H-M   'P 1'
#
loop_
_entity.id
_entity.type
_entity.pdbx_description
1 polymer ?
#
loop_
_entity_poly.entity_id
_entity_poly.type
_entity_poly.pdbx_seq_one_letter_code
_entity_poly.pdbx_strand_id
1 'polypeptide(L)'
;MKALNPITMELAWKIGDDMAARRGSVLARPKDVRREAVLMLLAAGHKMGAGGWNLAHAQKYVSVTLPGVPSLAADALGMIPYVGAALYEVASDLRQTTTYLSPAACETGLDLCDAIAHEMGHVDKIKQGGLVWCAGYGMVPEIRVNGEVPCYGQGTVVRYAVNGSDPHALCEGDLKALEGYGLGDAEMAQARAALGIVERTLAAGGSFGGPCQEVLAALREAGCI
;
A
#
# COMPACT_ATOMS: atom_id res chain seq x y z
N MET A 1 -18.64 26.19 16.45
CA MET A 1 -18.07 25.02 15.76
C MET A 1 -18.16 23.82 16.71
N LYS A 2 -18.70 22.69 16.26
CA LYS A 2 -18.67 21.44 17.03
C LYS A 2 -17.22 20.94 17.06
N ALA A 3 -16.74 20.46 18.19
CA ALA A 3 -15.42 19.83 18.26
C ALA A 3 -15.42 18.54 17.43
N LEU A 4 -14.36 18.33 16.65
CA LEU A 4 -14.15 17.09 15.89
C LEU A 4 -13.76 15.95 16.82
N ASN A 5 -14.21 14.74 16.51
CA ASN A 5 -13.81 13.55 17.23
C ASN A 5 -12.36 13.15 16.88
N PRO A 6 -11.55 12.67 17.83
CA PRO A 6 -10.21 12.19 17.53
C PRO A 6 -10.25 10.93 16.65
N ILE A 7 -9.29 10.80 15.74
CA ILE A 7 -9.09 9.56 14.97
C ILE A 7 -8.35 8.57 15.87
N THR A 8 -9.10 7.72 16.56
CA THR A 8 -8.54 6.68 17.41
C THR A 8 -8.03 5.50 16.58
N MET A 9 -7.09 4.74 17.14
CA MET A 9 -6.62 3.50 16.53
C MET A 9 -7.75 2.47 16.36
N GLU A 10 -8.69 2.42 17.30
CA GLU A 10 -9.88 1.55 17.23
C GLU A 10 -10.76 1.90 16.03
N LEU A 11 -11.03 3.20 15.82
CA LEU A 11 -11.81 3.67 14.67
C LEU A 11 -11.09 3.36 13.36
N ALA A 12 -9.79 3.65 13.27
CA ALA A 12 -9.01 3.39 12.06
C ALA A 12 -8.99 1.90 11.70
N TRP A 13 -8.82 1.01 12.70
CA TRP A 13 -8.94 -0.43 12.47
C TRP A 13 -10.33 -0.84 12.01
N LYS A 14 -11.38 -0.29 12.63
CA LYS A 14 -12.75 -0.57 12.20
C LYS A 14 -12.97 -0.20 10.73
N ILE A 15 -12.53 0.99 10.31
CA ILE A 15 -12.62 1.45 8.93
C ILE A 15 -11.88 0.48 8.00
N GLY A 16 -10.63 0.13 8.35
CA GLY A 16 -9.81 -0.78 7.56
C GLY A 16 -10.42 -2.18 7.43
N ASP A 17 -10.89 -2.76 8.53
CA ASP A 17 -11.51 -4.08 8.55
C ASP A 17 -12.81 -4.09 7.71
N ASP A 18 -13.65 -3.05 7.82
CA ASP A 18 -14.87 -2.89 7.03
C ASP A 18 -14.56 -2.72 5.52
N MET A 19 -13.48 -2.00 5.16
CA MET A 19 -13.02 -1.85 3.78
C MET A 19 -12.45 -3.16 3.20
N ALA A 20 -11.64 -3.88 3.97
CA ALA A 20 -11.05 -5.14 3.57
C ALA A 20 -12.13 -6.22 3.39
N ALA A 21 -13.07 -6.32 4.34
CA ALA A 21 -14.18 -7.27 4.26
C ALA A 21 -15.03 -7.07 2.99
N ARG A 22 -15.36 -5.82 2.64
CA ARG A 22 -16.10 -5.49 1.39
C ARG A 22 -15.34 -5.88 0.12
N ARG A 23 -14.01 -5.98 0.19
CA ARG A 23 -13.13 -6.41 -0.91
C ARG A 23 -12.86 -7.92 -0.92
N GLY A 24 -13.30 -8.66 0.11
CA GLY A 24 -12.91 -10.05 0.28
C GLY A 24 -11.43 -10.22 0.60
N SER A 25 -10.83 -9.23 1.28
CA SER A 25 -9.45 -9.25 1.76
C SER A 25 -9.40 -9.16 3.28
N VAL A 26 -8.20 -9.31 3.86
CA VAL A 26 -7.98 -9.19 5.30
C VAL A 26 -6.79 -8.30 5.61
N LEU A 27 -6.90 -7.53 6.69
CA LEU A 27 -5.81 -6.80 7.31
C LEU A 27 -5.18 -7.63 8.44
N ALA A 28 -3.97 -8.12 8.21
CA ALA A 28 -3.17 -8.72 9.26
C ALA A 28 -2.50 -7.64 10.12
N ARG A 29 -2.53 -7.84 11.43
CA ARG A 29 -1.94 -6.91 12.41
C ARG A 29 -0.40 -6.99 12.37
N PRO A 30 0.34 -5.97 12.84
CA PRO A 30 1.81 -5.97 12.76
C PRO A 30 2.53 -7.14 13.44
N LYS A 31 1.89 -7.77 14.45
CA LYS A 31 2.42 -8.92 15.18
C LYS A 31 2.02 -10.28 14.59
N ASP A 32 1.37 -10.31 13.43
CA ASP A 32 1.04 -11.57 12.75
C ASP A 32 2.33 -12.33 12.42
N VAL A 33 2.43 -13.58 12.87
CA VAL A 33 3.64 -14.40 12.71
C VAL A 33 3.99 -14.66 11.25
N ARG A 34 3.00 -14.62 10.35
CA ARG A 34 3.22 -14.81 8.91
C ARG A 34 3.93 -13.61 8.29
N ARG A 35 3.78 -12.42 8.89
CA ARG A 35 4.44 -11.19 8.41
C ARG A 35 5.95 -11.35 8.39
N GLU A 36 6.53 -11.95 9.42
CA GLU A 36 7.98 -12.11 9.51
C GLU A 36 8.54 -12.96 8.35
N ALA A 37 7.88 -14.07 8.04
CA ALA A 37 8.23 -14.90 6.89
C ALA A 37 8.13 -14.11 5.58
N VAL A 38 7.03 -13.40 5.36
CA VAL A 38 6.85 -12.53 4.17
C VAL A 38 7.98 -11.52 4.04
N LEU A 39 8.33 -10.84 5.13
CA LEU A 39 9.37 -9.81 5.11
C LEU A 39 10.77 -10.37 4.88
N MET A 40 11.09 -11.54 5.44
CA MET A 40 12.37 -12.19 5.16
C MET A 40 12.52 -12.50 3.67
N LEU A 41 11.44 -12.96 3.03
CA LEU A 41 11.43 -13.23 1.59
C LEU A 41 11.57 -11.95 0.77
N LEU A 42 10.82 -10.91 1.08
CA LEU A 42 10.90 -9.63 0.38
C LEU A 42 12.27 -8.98 0.57
N ALA A 43 12.82 -8.99 1.79
CA ALA A 43 14.16 -8.46 2.06
C ALA A 43 15.24 -9.27 1.31
N ALA A 44 15.10 -10.59 1.20
CA ALA A 44 15.98 -11.41 0.38
C ALA A 44 15.88 -11.05 -1.11
N GLY A 45 14.66 -10.83 -1.63
CA GLY A 45 14.44 -10.37 -3.01
C GLY A 45 15.03 -8.99 -3.29
N HIS A 46 14.83 -8.03 -2.37
CA HIS A 46 15.40 -6.70 -2.49
C HIS A 46 16.94 -6.72 -2.42
N LYS A 47 17.53 -7.61 -1.60
CA LYS A 47 18.98 -7.80 -1.50
C LYS A 47 19.58 -8.47 -2.75
N MET A 48 18.83 -9.35 -3.40
CA MET A 48 19.24 -10.03 -4.64
C MET A 48 18.96 -9.20 -5.90
N GLY A 49 18.00 -8.28 -5.84
CA GLY A 49 17.72 -7.28 -6.87
C GLY A 49 18.38 -5.91 -6.59
N ALA A 50 17.92 -4.88 -7.30
CA ALA A 50 18.35 -3.49 -7.12
C ALA A 50 17.54 -2.72 -6.05
N GLY A 51 17.05 -3.42 -5.02
CA GLY A 51 16.20 -2.83 -3.98
C GLY A 51 17.00 -2.04 -2.94
N GLY A 52 16.40 -0.97 -2.39
CA GLY A 52 17.12 -0.02 -1.52
C GLY A 52 17.08 -0.30 -0.02
N TRP A 53 16.25 -1.23 0.47
CA TRP A 53 16.01 -1.42 1.91
C TRP A 53 16.42 -2.80 2.45
N ASN A 54 16.87 -2.82 3.72
CA ASN A 54 17.26 -4.02 4.45
C ASN A 54 16.12 -4.58 5.32
N LEU A 55 16.32 -5.76 5.90
CA LEU A 55 15.30 -6.42 6.73
C LEU A 55 14.84 -5.56 7.93
N ALA A 56 15.73 -4.84 8.59
CA ALA A 56 15.37 -4.00 9.74
C ALA A 56 14.44 -2.85 9.31
N HIS A 57 14.72 -2.24 8.15
CA HIS A 57 13.81 -1.27 7.54
C HIS A 57 12.46 -1.91 7.19
N ALA A 58 12.47 -3.09 6.56
CA ALA A 58 11.27 -3.85 6.23
C ALA A 58 10.36 -4.10 7.43
N GLN A 59 10.96 -4.59 8.52
CA GLN A 59 10.26 -4.93 9.74
C GLN A 59 9.54 -3.74 10.35
N LYS A 60 10.13 -2.55 10.26
CA LYS A 60 9.56 -1.34 10.83
C LYS A 60 8.57 -0.62 9.90
N TYR A 61 8.90 -0.47 8.61
CA TYR A 61 8.21 0.48 7.73
C TYR A 61 7.40 -0.16 6.61
N VAL A 62 7.70 -1.41 6.21
CA VAL A 62 7.08 -2.00 5.02
C VAL A 62 5.77 -2.71 5.38
N SER A 63 4.69 -2.21 4.80
CA SER A 63 3.41 -2.91 4.65
C SER A 63 3.41 -3.63 3.31
N VAL A 64 2.68 -4.74 3.20
CA VAL A 64 2.60 -5.49 1.94
C VAL A 64 1.26 -6.18 1.78
N THR A 65 0.69 -6.05 0.59
CA THR A 65 -0.51 -6.79 0.17
C THR A 65 -0.12 -7.96 -0.72
N LEU A 66 -0.46 -9.18 -0.28
CA LEU A 66 -0.25 -10.41 -1.03
C LEU A 66 -1.58 -10.95 -1.58
N PRO A 67 -1.62 -11.42 -2.84
CA PRO A 67 -2.82 -12.07 -3.37
C PRO A 67 -3.09 -13.38 -2.63
N GLY A 68 -4.36 -13.70 -2.42
CA GLY A 68 -4.76 -15.06 -2.06
C GLY A 68 -4.77 -15.91 -3.31
N VAL A 69 -4.13 -17.08 -3.28
CA VAL A 69 -3.95 -17.88 -4.50
C VAL A 69 -4.48 -19.31 -4.32
N PRO A 70 -5.44 -19.75 -5.15
CA PRO A 70 -5.68 -21.18 -5.31
C PRO A 70 -4.45 -21.83 -5.95
N SER A 71 -4.00 -22.97 -5.44
CA SER A 71 -2.72 -23.64 -5.78
C SER A 71 -2.36 -23.68 -7.27
N LEU A 72 -3.32 -23.84 -8.17
CA LEU A 72 -3.09 -23.90 -9.62
C LEU A 72 -2.76 -22.55 -10.30
N ALA A 73 -2.99 -21.42 -9.64
CA ALA A 73 -2.74 -20.10 -10.22
C ALA A 73 -1.44 -19.46 -9.70
N ALA A 74 -0.83 -20.02 -8.64
CA ALA A 74 0.35 -19.47 -7.99
C ALA A 74 1.62 -19.59 -8.85
N ASP A 75 1.61 -20.40 -9.90
CA ASP A 75 2.71 -20.54 -10.87
C ASP A 75 3.20 -19.19 -11.41
N ALA A 76 2.31 -18.21 -11.58
CA ALA A 76 2.68 -16.87 -12.02
C ALA A 76 3.54 -16.10 -11.00
N LEU A 77 3.32 -16.32 -9.70
CA LEU A 77 4.18 -15.77 -8.64
C LEU A 77 5.54 -16.47 -8.63
N GLY A 78 5.57 -17.77 -8.93
CA GLY A 78 6.78 -18.57 -9.10
C GLY A 78 7.77 -18.01 -10.11
N MET A 79 7.28 -17.25 -11.11
CA MET A 79 8.10 -16.65 -12.17
C MET A 79 8.88 -15.41 -11.73
N ILE A 80 8.57 -14.83 -10.55
CA ILE A 80 9.27 -13.65 -10.06
C ILE A 80 10.72 -14.04 -9.72
N PRO A 81 11.73 -13.40 -10.34
CA PRO A 81 13.13 -13.75 -10.08
C PRO A 81 13.49 -13.71 -8.60
N TYR A 82 14.32 -14.66 -8.16
CA TYR A 82 14.91 -14.77 -6.83
C TYR A 82 13.96 -15.09 -5.66
N VAL A 83 12.70 -14.65 -5.71
CA VAL A 83 11.74 -14.82 -4.60
C VAL A 83 10.45 -15.52 -4.98
N GLY A 84 10.21 -15.75 -6.27
CA GLY A 84 8.93 -16.26 -6.77
C GLY A 84 8.51 -17.58 -6.15
N ALA A 85 9.43 -18.54 -6.02
CA ALA A 85 9.13 -19.84 -5.39
C ALA A 85 8.76 -19.71 -3.91
N ALA A 86 9.35 -18.76 -3.19
CA ALA A 86 9.03 -18.57 -1.78
C ALA A 86 7.76 -17.72 -1.58
N LEU A 87 7.52 -16.74 -2.46
CA LEU A 87 6.26 -16.00 -2.53
C LEU A 87 5.11 -16.93 -2.90
N TYR A 88 5.33 -17.90 -3.79
CA TYR A 88 4.40 -18.98 -4.10
C TYR A 88 4.00 -19.72 -2.83
N GLU A 89 4.96 -20.24 -2.06
CA GLU A 89 4.68 -21.05 -0.85
C GLU A 89 3.89 -20.26 0.19
N VAL A 90 4.24 -19.00 0.43
CA VAL A 90 3.50 -18.16 1.38
C VAL A 90 2.12 -17.80 0.86
N ALA A 91 1.98 -17.53 -0.44
CA ALA A 91 0.72 -17.14 -1.05
C ALA A 91 -0.24 -18.33 -1.27
N SER A 92 0.26 -19.55 -1.45
CA SER A 92 -0.55 -20.76 -1.59
C SER A 92 -1.32 -21.12 -0.32
N ASP A 93 -0.83 -20.69 0.84
CA ASP A 93 -1.54 -20.82 2.12
C ASP A 93 -2.58 -19.71 2.34
N LEU A 94 -2.56 -18.65 1.53
CA LEU A 94 -3.51 -17.55 1.62
C LEU A 94 -4.80 -17.88 0.86
N ARG A 95 -5.86 -18.11 1.64
CA ARG A 95 -7.22 -18.32 1.10
C ARG A 95 -7.84 -17.05 0.49
N GLN A 96 -7.28 -15.89 0.80
CA GLN A 96 -7.74 -14.57 0.34
C GLN A 96 -6.62 -13.54 0.38
N THR A 97 -6.75 -12.48 -0.41
CA THR A 97 -5.80 -11.37 -0.43
C THR A 97 -5.61 -10.81 0.98
N THR A 98 -4.37 -10.71 1.41
CA THR A 98 -4.03 -10.32 2.79
C THR A 98 -3.00 -9.19 2.78
N THR A 99 -3.33 -8.11 3.48
CA THR A 99 -2.43 -6.98 3.72
C THR A 99 -1.79 -7.13 5.08
N TYR A 100 -0.46 -7.22 5.13
CA TYR A 100 0.33 -7.23 6.35
C TYR A 100 0.83 -5.83 6.66
N LEU A 101 0.24 -5.18 7.67
CA LEU A 101 0.58 -3.80 8.02
C LEU A 101 1.88 -3.70 8.81
N SER A 102 2.65 -2.64 8.56
CA SER A 102 3.86 -2.34 9.30
C SER A 102 3.56 -1.73 10.68
N PRO A 103 4.49 -1.84 11.64
CA PRO A 103 4.42 -1.08 12.89
C PRO A 103 4.31 0.43 12.65
N ALA A 104 5.04 0.99 11.69
CA ALA A 104 5.00 2.42 11.36
C ALA A 104 3.61 2.84 10.86
N ALA A 105 2.93 2.01 10.06
CA ALA A 105 1.55 2.25 9.64
C ALA A 105 0.55 2.24 10.79
N CYS A 106 0.94 1.79 11.99
CA CYS A 106 0.07 1.71 13.17
C CYS A 106 0.53 2.64 14.30
N GLU A 107 1.33 3.68 14.03
CA GLU A 107 1.79 4.64 15.03
C GLU A 107 0.64 5.53 15.53
N THR A 108 -0.18 6.05 14.63
CA THR A 108 -1.38 6.83 14.94
C THR A 108 -2.59 6.36 14.12
N GLY A 109 -3.80 6.76 14.53
CA GLY A 109 -5.01 6.46 13.75
C GLY A 109 -4.98 7.07 12.35
N LEU A 110 -4.33 8.23 12.17
CA LEU A 110 -4.14 8.84 10.86
C LEU A 110 -3.14 8.04 10.01
N ASP A 111 -2.01 7.61 10.59
CA ASP A 111 -1.04 6.78 9.86
C ASP A 111 -1.67 5.47 9.37
N LEU A 112 -2.57 4.89 10.16
CA LEU A 112 -3.30 3.69 9.77
C LEU A 112 -4.32 3.99 8.66
N CYS A 113 -5.09 5.08 8.74
CA CYS A 113 -6.01 5.47 7.66
C CYS A 113 -5.29 5.74 6.33
N ASP A 114 -4.13 6.40 6.40
CA ASP A 114 -3.22 6.63 5.27
C ASP A 114 -2.77 5.31 4.63
N ALA A 115 -2.22 4.39 5.45
CA ALA A 115 -1.80 3.07 4.98
C ALA A 115 -2.97 2.24 4.44
N ILE A 116 -4.15 2.28 5.06
CA ILE A 116 -5.35 1.58 4.57
C ILE A 116 -5.73 2.07 3.16
N ALA A 117 -5.74 3.39 2.93
CA ALA A 117 -6.09 3.95 1.63
C ALA A 117 -5.09 3.49 0.55
N HIS A 118 -3.80 3.49 0.87
CA HIS A 118 -2.75 2.99 -0.01
C HIS A 118 -2.92 1.49 -0.31
N GLU A 119 -3.02 0.65 0.72
CA GLU A 119 -3.03 -0.81 0.58
C GLU A 119 -4.32 -1.32 -0.07
N MET A 120 -5.47 -0.68 0.18
CA MET A 120 -6.69 -1.02 -0.55
C MET A 120 -6.57 -0.71 -2.05
N GLY A 121 -5.72 0.25 -2.44
CA GLY A 121 -5.36 0.47 -3.83
C GLY A 121 -4.67 -0.75 -4.45
N HIS A 122 -3.78 -1.42 -3.71
CA HIS A 122 -3.20 -2.69 -4.13
C HIS A 122 -4.21 -3.81 -4.19
N VAL A 123 -5.10 -3.92 -3.20
CA VAL A 123 -6.18 -4.92 -3.21
C VAL A 123 -7.05 -4.76 -4.46
N ASP A 124 -7.43 -3.53 -4.81
CA ASP A 124 -8.26 -3.25 -5.98
C ASP A 124 -7.51 -3.58 -7.30
N LYS A 125 -6.20 -3.27 -7.39
CA LYS A 125 -5.37 -3.63 -8.55
C LYS A 125 -5.19 -5.15 -8.70
N ILE A 126 -4.94 -5.86 -7.61
CA ILE A 126 -4.87 -7.33 -7.60
C ILE A 126 -6.19 -7.93 -8.06
N LYS A 127 -7.33 -7.39 -7.59
CA LYS A 127 -8.66 -7.85 -7.99
C LYS A 127 -8.93 -7.63 -9.49
N GLN A 128 -8.45 -6.53 -10.06
CA GLN A 128 -8.65 -6.20 -11.47
C GLN A 128 -7.69 -6.93 -12.41
N GLY A 129 -6.40 -6.99 -12.05
CA GLY A 129 -5.34 -7.53 -12.91
C GLY A 129 -4.96 -8.99 -12.63
N GLY A 130 -5.40 -9.54 -11.49
CA GLY A 130 -5.07 -10.90 -11.07
C GLY A 130 -3.57 -11.14 -10.89
N LEU A 131 -3.17 -12.40 -10.98
CA LEU A 131 -1.78 -12.81 -10.73
C LEU A 131 -0.82 -12.42 -11.86
N VAL A 132 -1.34 -12.21 -13.08
CA VAL A 132 -0.54 -11.67 -14.19
C VAL A 132 -0.07 -10.26 -13.84
N TRP A 133 -0.94 -9.44 -13.25
CA TRP A 133 -0.54 -8.13 -12.75
C TRP A 133 0.48 -8.25 -11.61
N CYS A 134 0.30 -9.18 -10.67
CA CYS A 134 1.27 -9.41 -9.60
C CYS A 134 2.66 -9.80 -10.14
N ALA A 135 2.71 -10.71 -11.12
CA ALA A 135 3.95 -11.11 -11.78
C ALA A 135 4.59 -9.93 -12.51
N GLY A 136 3.80 -9.17 -13.27
CA GLY A 136 4.23 -7.94 -13.94
C GLY A 136 4.80 -6.91 -12.97
N TYR A 137 4.11 -6.66 -11.85
CA TYR A 137 4.58 -5.77 -10.78
C TYR A 137 5.91 -6.23 -10.18
N GLY A 138 6.08 -7.55 -10.01
CA GLY A 138 7.33 -8.15 -9.53
C GLY A 138 8.49 -8.03 -10.53
N MET A 139 8.23 -8.07 -11.83
CA MET A 139 9.26 -8.21 -12.87
C MET A 139 9.56 -6.94 -13.67
N VAL A 140 8.57 -6.06 -13.85
CA VAL A 140 8.62 -4.93 -14.79
C VAL A 140 8.54 -3.61 -14.01
N PRO A 141 9.64 -2.83 -13.96
CA PRO A 141 9.67 -1.55 -13.23
C PRO A 141 8.54 -0.60 -13.62
N GLU A 142 8.19 -0.52 -14.91
CA GLU A 142 7.07 0.31 -15.41
C GLU A 142 5.71 -0.11 -14.82
N ILE A 143 5.45 -1.42 -14.68
CA ILE A 143 4.22 -1.91 -14.04
C ILE A 143 4.25 -1.60 -12.55
N ARG A 144 5.42 -1.75 -11.91
CA ARG A 144 5.60 -1.43 -10.48
C ARG A 144 5.33 0.03 -10.18
N VAL A 145 5.90 0.98 -10.94
CA VAL A 145 5.65 2.41 -10.71
C VAL A 145 4.19 2.78 -10.97
N ASN A 146 3.56 2.23 -12.01
CA ASN A 146 2.12 2.39 -12.25
C ASN A 146 1.25 1.71 -11.16
N GLY A 147 1.82 0.72 -10.46
CA GLY A 147 1.26 0.07 -9.29
C GLY A 147 1.34 0.91 -8.03
N GLU A 148 2.51 1.49 -7.73
CA GLU A 148 2.76 2.21 -6.48
C GLU A 148 2.19 3.64 -6.49
N VAL A 149 2.45 4.41 -7.54
CA VAL A 149 2.19 5.85 -7.53
C VAL A 149 0.72 6.19 -7.28
N PRO A 150 -0.26 5.54 -7.94
CA PRO A 150 -1.66 5.79 -7.63
C PRO A 150 -2.05 5.39 -6.20
N CYS A 151 -1.38 4.39 -5.60
CA CYS A 151 -1.64 3.96 -4.21
C CYS A 151 -1.08 4.98 -3.21
N TYR A 152 0.13 5.50 -3.42
CA TYR A 152 0.66 6.63 -2.64
C TYR A 152 -0.27 7.82 -2.68
N GLY A 153 -0.76 8.19 -3.87
CA GLY A 153 -1.73 9.27 -4.04
C GLY A 153 -3.02 9.10 -3.21
N GLN A 154 -3.48 7.86 -2.95
CA GLN A 154 -4.64 7.64 -2.06
C GLN A 154 -4.33 8.06 -0.62
N GLY A 155 -3.15 7.72 -0.12
CA GLY A 155 -2.69 8.12 1.21
C GLY A 155 -2.49 9.63 1.33
N THR A 156 -1.86 10.24 0.33
CA THR A 156 -1.67 11.71 0.23
C THR A 156 -2.99 12.45 0.39
N VAL A 157 -4.06 12.00 -0.29
CA VAL A 157 -5.40 12.60 -0.23
C VAL A 157 -5.97 12.53 1.19
N VAL A 158 -5.80 11.40 1.89
CA VAL A 158 -6.27 11.24 3.28
C VAL A 158 -5.56 12.22 4.21
N ARG A 159 -4.22 12.30 4.15
CA ARG A 159 -3.46 13.22 5.01
C ARG A 159 -3.84 14.67 4.75
N TYR A 160 -3.86 15.09 3.48
CA TYR A 160 -4.26 16.44 3.10
C TYR A 160 -5.64 16.81 3.65
N ALA A 161 -6.64 15.95 3.44
CA ALA A 161 -8.01 16.22 3.85
C ALA A 161 -8.20 16.24 5.39
N VAL A 162 -7.44 15.45 6.14
CA VAL A 162 -7.60 15.33 7.60
C VAL A 162 -6.89 16.45 8.36
N ASN A 163 -5.65 16.77 8.00
CA ASN A 163 -4.82 17.68 8.79
C ASN A 163 -4.24 18.86 7.99
N GLY A 164 -4.59 19.01 6.71
CA GLY A 164 -4.10 20.08 5.86
C GLY A 164 -2.61 20.00 5.54
N SER A 165 -1.99 18.80 5.65
CA SER A 165 -0.58 18.61 5.29
C SER A 165 -0.30 19.10 3.88
N ASP A 166 0.84 19.75 3.68
CA ASP A 166 1.24 20.27 2.37
C ASP A 166 1.34 19.14 1.33
N PRO A 167 0.52 19.16 0.24
CA PRO A 167 0.57 18.16 -0.81
C PRO A 167 1.95 17.98 -1.43
N HIS A 168 2.74 19.05 -1.53
CA HIS A 168 4.08 18.98 -2.11
C HIS A 168 5.02 18.17 -1.21
N ALA A 169 5.06 18.49 0.09
CA ALA A 169 5.86 17.75 1.07
C ALA A 169 5.47 16.26 1.16
N LEU A 170 4.17 15.95 1.05
CA LEU A 170 3.70 14.56 1.02
C LEU A 170 4.20 13.83 -0.23
N CYS A 171 4.02 14.43 -1.42
CA CYS A 171 4.45 13.82 -2.68
C CYS A 171 5.98 13.62 -2.76
N GLU A 172 6.78 14.55 -2.22
CA GLU A 172 8.24 14.37 -2.13
C GLU A 172 8.63 13.25 -1.15
N GLY A 173 7.88 13.09 -0.05
CA GLY A 173 8.02 11.94 0.84
C GLY A 173 7.74 10.61 0.13
N ASP A 174 6.67 10.56 -0.64
CA ASP A 174 6.28 9.38 -1.43
C ASP A 174 7.31 9.05 -2.52
N LEU A 175 7.84 10.07 -3.20
CA LEU A 175 8.94 9.90 -4.17
C LEU A 175 10.19 9.29 -3.53
N LYS A 176 10.54 9.75 -2.32
CA LYS A 176 11.68 9.19 -1.58
C LYS A 176 11.43 7.73 -1.18
N ALA A 177 10.19 7.37 -0.84
CA ALA A 177 9.85 5.97 -0.58
C ALA A 177 10.00 5.11 -1.84
N LEU A 178 9.62 5.64 -3.01
CA LEU A 178 9.73 4.97 -4.31
C LEU A 178 11.17 4.62 -4.73
N GLU A 179 12.18 5.38 -4.26
CA GLU A 179 13.60 5.05 -4.47
C GLU A 179 13.94 3.65 -3.91
N GLY A 180 13.24 3.20 -2.87
CA GLY A 180 13.40 1.87 -2.28
C GLY A 180 12.95 0.70 -3.16
N TYR A 181 12.18 0.97 -4.23
CA TYR A 181 11.55 -0.03 -5.09
C TYR A 181 12.39 -0.43 -6.30
N GLY A 182 13.66 -0.02 -6.38
CA GLY A 182 14.56 -0.41 -7.48
C GLY A 182 14.07 0.05 -8.85
N LEU A 183 13.53 1.27 -8.90
CA LEU A 183 13.08 1.95 -10.11
C LEU A 183 14.28 2.62 -10.80
N GLY A 184 14.30 2.64 -12.13
CA GLY A 184 15.28 3.38 -12.92
C GLY A 184 14.90 4.85 -13.05
N ASP A 185 15.79 5.64 -13.69
CA ASP A 185 15.58 7.08 -13.89
C ASP A 185 14.28 7.38 -14.67
N ALA A 186 13.95 6.54 -15.66
CA ALA A 186 12.75 6.70 -16.46
C ALA A 186 11.47 6.49 -15.61
N GLU A 187 11.43 5.43 -14.81
CA GLU A 187 10.31 5.16 -13.91
C GLU A 187 10.21 6.22 -12.81
N MET A 188 11.34 6.70 -12.27
CA MET A 188 11.33 7.79 -11.29
C MET A 188 10.84 9.11 -11.89
N ALA A 189 11.16 9.40 -13.16
CA ALA A 189 10.60 10.55 -13.87
C ALA A 189 9.08 10.41 -14.06
N GLN A 190 8.60 9.21 -14.40
CA GLN A 190 7.17 8.91 -14.48
C GLN A 190 6.46 9.06 -13.13
N ALA A 191 7.06 8.58 -12.04
CA ALA A 191 6.55 8.75 -10.69
C ALA A 191 6.39 10.22 -10.33
N ARG A 192 7.41 11.03 -10.61
CA ARG A 192 7.39 12.48 -10.36
C ARG A 192 6.30 13.18 -11.16
N ALA A 193 6.13 12.82 -12.43
CA ALA A 193 5.07 13.39 -13.26
C ALA A 193 3.67 13.08 -12.71
N ALA A 194 3.45 11.83 -12.28
CA ALA A 194 2.16 11.37 -11.77
C ALA A 194 1.84 11.92 -10.37
N LEU A 195 2.79 11.91 -9.42
CA LEU A 195 2.60 12.56 -8.12
C LEU A 195 2.44 14.09 -8.26
N GLY A 196 3.10 14.71 -9.25
CA GLY A 196 2.84 16.10 -9.57
C GLY A 196 1.41 16.38 -10.03
N ILE A 197 0.70 15.41 -10.61
CA ILE A 197 -0.75 15.53 -10.89
C ILE A 197 -1.54 15.49 -9.59
N VAL A 198 -1.16 14.61 -8.65
CA VAL A 198 -1.78 14.53 -7.31
C VAL A 198 -1.65 15.86 -6.59
N GLU A 199 -0.44 16.39 -6.49
CA GLU A 199 -0.12 17.67 -5.86
C GLU A 199 -0.98 18.81 -6.43
N ARG A 200 -0.95 19.00 -7.76
CA ARG A 200 -1.71 20.08 -8.43
C ARG A 200 -3.23 19.93 -8.25
N THR A 201 -3.72 18.71 -8.25
CA THR A 201 -5.16 18.45 -8.06
C THR A 201 -5.60 18.83 -6.66
N LEU A 202 -4.84 18.43 -5.64
CA LEU A 202 -5.12 18.79 -4.25
C LEU A 202 -4.99 20.30 -4.02
N ALA A 203 -3.95 20.93 -4.57
CA ALA A 203 -3.76 22.38 -4.49
C ALA A 203 -4.92 23.17 -5.14
N ALA A 204 -5.57 22.61 -6.16
CA ALA A 204 -6.75 23.19 -6.79
C ALA A 204 -8.07 22.89 -6.04
N GLY A 205 -8.03 22.22 -4.89
CA GLY A 205 -9.22 21.79 -4.13
C GLY A 205 -9.94 20.58 -4.74
N GLY A 206 -9.31 19.90 -5.69
CA GLY A 206 -9.81 18.68 -6.30
C GLY A 206 -9.58 17.45 -5.42
N SER A 207 -10.14 16.31 -5.86
CA SER A 207 -9.94 15.02 -5.21
C SER A 207 -9.99 13.90 -6.25
N PHE A 208 -9.47 12.73 -5.87
CA PHE A 208 -9.45 11.53 -6.71
C PHE A 208 -10.46 10.51 -6.21
N GLY A 209 -10.98 9.70 -7.13
CA GLY A 209 -11.70 8.49 -6.75
C GLY A 209 -10.77 7.44 -6.12
N GLY A 210 -11.38 6.39 -5.58
CA GLY A 210 -10.66 5.25 -5.00
C GLY A 210 -10.81 5.14 -3.48
N PRO A 211 -10.00 4.27 -2.85
CA PRO A 211 -10.10 3.97 -1.42
C PRO A 211 -10.04 5.17 -0.49
N CYS A 212 -9.33 6.25 -0.85
CA CYS A 212 -9.27 7.46 -0.03
C CYS A 212 -10.66 8.04 0.24
N GLN A 213 -11.59 7.97 -0.71
CA GLN A 213 -12.96 8.48 -0.53
C GLN A 213 -13.76 7.67 0.48
N GLU A 214 -13.54 6.35 0.54
CA GLU A 214 -14.20 5.49 1.52
C GLU A 214 -13.67 5.77 2.94
N VAL A 215 -12.36 5.96 3.08
CA VAL A 215 -11.75 6.37 4.36
C VAL A 215 -12.32 7.72 4.80
N LEU A 216 -12.32 8.72 3.90
CA LEU A 216 -12.82 10.06 4.21
C LEU A 216 -14.33 10.08 4.49
N ALA A 217 -15.12 9.26 3.79
CA ALA A 217 -16.54 9.10 4.08
C ALA A 217 -16.75 8.55 5.50
N ALA A 218 -16.05 7.47 5.87
CA ALA A 218 -16.16 6.87 7.19
C ALA A 218 -15.69 7.81 8.31
N LEU A 219 -14.61 8.56 8.09
CA LEU A 219 -14.14 9.58 9.05
C LEU A 219 -15.15 10.72 9.22
N ARG A 220 -15.81 11.16 8.14
CA ARG A 220 -16.87 12.18 8.20
C ARG A 220 -18.10 11.67 8.95
N GLU A 221 -18.51 10.43 8.70
CA GLU A 221 -19.60 9.77 9.44
C GLU A 221 -19.29 9.66 10.94
N ALA A 222 -18.03 9.41 11.29
CA ALA A 222 -17.55 9.41 12.66
C ALA A 222 -17.36 10.82 13.27
N GLY A 223 -17.54 11.89 12.49
CA GLY A 223 -17.39 13.27 12.93
C GLY A 223 -15.94 13.71 13.18
N CYS A 224 -14.97 13.06 12.51
CA CYS A 224 -13.54 13.38 12.61
C CYS A 224 -13.10 14.49 11.65
N ILE A 225 -13.85 14.72 10.56
CA ILE A 225 -13.64 15.76 9.54
C ILE A 225 -14.95 16.33 9.04
#